data_AF-A0A452YJ49-F1
#
_entry.id   AF-A0A452YJ49-F1
#
_cell.length_a   1.000
_cell.length_b   1.000
_cell.length_c   1.000
_cell.angle_alpha   90.00
_cell.angle_beta   90.00
_cell.angle_gamma   90.00
#
_symmetry.space_group_name_H-M   'P 1'
#
loop_
_entity.id
_entity.type
_entity.pdbx_description
1 polymer ?
#
loop_
_entity_poly.entity_id
_entity_poly.type
_entity_poly.pdbx_seq_one_letter_code
_entity_poly.pdbx_strand_id
1 'polypeptide(L)'
;TSLIHVEDPLAAILKKLYHPKHIAIAHELIKLVSIELSLGDRASAAATFAQAKAIFSLYYGPDVERILPYVDALKRTVSGGFIGAP
;
A
#
# COMPACT_ATOMS: atom_id res chain seq x y z
N THR A 1 0.67 26.96 5.32
CA THR A 1 1.86 26.35 4.68
C THR A 1 1.40 25.17 3.87
N SER A 2 1.31 25.34 2.56
CA SER A 2 0.87 24.30 1.64
C SER A 2 1.90 23.17 1.65
N LEU A 3 1.51 22.00 2.15
CA LEU A 3 2.26 20.76 1.99
C LEU A 3 2.28 20.45 0.50
N ILE A 4 3.43 20.69 -0.12
CA ILE A 4 3.73 20.22 -1.46
C ILE A 4 3.73 18.69 -1.34
N HIS A 5 2.63 18.07 -1.77
CA HIS A 5 2.55 16.63 -1.93
C HIS A 5 3.51 16.30 -3.08
N VAL A 6 4.79 16.05 -2.77
CA VAL A 6 5.72 15.49 -3.73
C VAL A 6 5.18 14.08 -3.99
N GLU A 7 4.47 13.92 -5.09
CA GLU A 7 3.99 12.60 -5.49
C GLU A 7 5.19 11.70 -5.70
N ASP A 8 5.14 10.53 -5.07
CA ASP A 8 6.18 9.51 -5.22
C ASP A 8 6.40 9.22 -6.73
N PRO A 9 7.65 9.21 -7.21
CA PRO A 9 7.95 9.07 -8.64
C PRO A 9 7.43 7.77 -9.25
N LEU A 10 7.30 6.69 -8.46
CA LEU A 10 6.67 5.45 -8.92
C LEU A 10 5.18 5.67 -9.17
N ALA A 11 4.48 6.34 -8.25
CA ALA A 11 3.05 6.67 -8.41
C ALA A 11 2.79 7.52 -9.66
N ALA A 12 3.68 8.48 -9.96
CA ALA A 12 3.56 9.33 -11.14
C ALA A 12 3.73 8.56 -12.46
N ILE A 13 4.67 7.60 -12.54
CA ILE A 13 4.87 6.78 -13.75
C ILE A 13 3.68 5.85 -13.97
N LEU A 14 3.18 5.21 -12.91
CA LEU A 14 2.07 4.26 -13.01
C LEU A 14 0.77 4.93 -13.48
N LYS A 15 0.49 6.15 -13.02
CA LYS A 15 -0.68 6.94 -13.46
C LYS A 15 -0.64 7.32 -14.95
N LYS A 16 0.55 7.36 -15.57
CA LYS A 16 0.69 7.60 -17.02
C LYS A 16 0.41 6.35 -17.85
N LEU A 17 0.69 5.17 -17.31
CA LEU A 17 0.55 3.89 -18.02
C LEU A 17 -0.82 3.24 -17.78
N TYR A 18 -1.39 3.46 -16.61
CA TYR A 18 -2.61 2.80 -16.18
C TYR A 18 -3.61 3.81 -15.60
N HIS A 19 -4.89 3.52 -15.79
CA HIS A 19 -5.95 4.24 -15.07
C HIS A 19 -5.65 4.21 -13.56
N PRO A 20 -5.88 5.30 -12.77
CA PRO A 20 -5.48 5.37 -11.36
C PRO A 20 -6.04 4.27 -10.45
N LYS A 21 -7.11 3.59 -10.89
CA LYS A 21 -7.73 2.46 -10.19
C LYS A 21 -7.35 1.10 -10.78
N HIS A 22 -6.36 1.02 -11.67
CA HIS A 22 -5.97 -0.23 -12.29
C HIS A 22 -5.28 -1.15 -11.29
N ILE A 23 -5.58 -2.44 -11.33
CA ILE A 23 -5.09 -3.42 -10.35
C ILE A 23 -3.55 -3.51 -10.28
N ALA A 24 -2.85 -3.28 -11.39
CA ALA A 24 -1.39 -3.25 -11.42
C ALA A 24 -0.82 -2.20 -10.45
N ILE A 25 -1.49 -1.05 -10.29
CA ILE A 25 -1.07 0.01 -9.37
C ILE A 25 -1.09 -0.53 -7.93
N ALA A 26 -2.13 -1.27 -7.54
CA ALA A 26 -2.23 -1.83 -6.19
C ALA A 26 -1.07 -2.79 -5.87
N HIS A 27 -0.66 -3.62 -6.84
CA HIS A 27 0.47 -4.53 -6.66
C HIS A 27 1.80 -3.79 -6.51
N GLU A 28 2.03 -2.71 -7.27
CA GLU A 28 3.24 -1.90 -7.12
C GLU A 28 3.25 -1.12 -5.81
N LEU A 29 2.11 -0.58 -5.37
CA LEU A 29 1.99 0.09 -4.07
C LEU A 29 2.31 -0.87 -2.92
N ILE A 30 1.95 -2.15 -3.00
CA ILE A 30 2.33 -3.14 -1.97
C ILE A 30 3.85 -3.33 -1.89
N LYS A 31 4.58 -3.28 -3.02
CA LYS A 31 6.04 -3.33 -2.99
C LYS A 31 6.61 -2.09 -2.32
N LEU A 32 6.03 -0.92 -2.60
CA LEU A 32 6.41 0.33 -1.95
C LEU A 32 6.18 0.29 -0.43
N VAL A 33 5.06 -0.27 0.05
CA VAL A 33 4.83 -0.49 1.50
C VAL A 33 5.97 -1.27 2.13
N SER A 34 6.45 -2.33 1.48
CA SER A 34 7.59 -3.12 1.99
C SER A 34 8.88 -2.30 2.07
N ILE A 35 9.12 -1.42 1.09
CA ILE A 35 10.29 -0.54 1.07
C ILE A 35 10.18 0.52 2.17
N GLU A 36 9.04 1.19 2.30
CA GLU A 36 8.77 2.20 3.33
C GLU A 36 8.93 1.62 4.74
N LEU A 37 8.40 0.41 4.98
CA LEU A 37 8.59 -0.32 6.24
C LEU A 37 10.07 -0.62 6.51
N SER A 38 10.83 -1.02 5.49
CA SER A 38 12.26 -1.31 5.61
C SER A 38 13.08 -0.06 5.90
N LEU A 39 12.62 1.11 5.45
CA LEU A 39 13.19 2.42 5.75
C LEU A 39 12.74 2.97 7.12
N GLY A 40 11.83 2.27 7.82
CA GLY A 40 11.26 2.71 9.09
C GLY A 40 10.16 3.76 8.97
N ASP A 41 9.78 4.16 7.75
CA ASP A 41 8.70 5.13 7.50
C ASP A 41 7.33 4.46 7.54
N ARG A 42 6.89 4.15 8.77
CA ARG A 42 5.58 3.53 9.02
C ARG A 42 4.40 4.42 8.61
N ALA A 43 4.57 5.74 8.65
CA ALA A 43 3.50 6.68 8.32
C ALA A 43 3.20 6.64 6.82
N SER A 44 4.25 6.71 5.98
CA SER A 44 4.12 6.55 4.54
C SER A 44 3.61 5.15 4.19
N ALA A 45 4.16 4.09 4.82
CA ALA A 45 3.69 2.72 4.63
C ALA A 45 2.18 2.54 4.90
N ALA A 46 1.65 3.16 5.96
CA ALA A 46 0.22 3.10 6.26
C ALA A 46 -0.63 3.82 5.20
N ALA A 47 -0.19 4.99 4.73
CA ALA A 47 -0.89 5.75 3.69
C ALA A 47 -0.87 5.02 2.34
N THR A 48 0.28 4.47 1.94
CA THR A 48 0.47 3.68 0.73
C THR A 48 -0.35 2.38 0.77
N PHE A 49 -0.38 1.70 1.93
CA PHE A 49 -1.19 0.50 2.13
C PHE A 49 -2.69 0.80 2.00
N ALA A 50 -3.17 1.91 2.56
CA ALA A 50 -4.57 2.31 2.45
C ALA A 50 -4.99 2.53 0.98
N GLN A 51 -4.12 3.16 0.18
CA GLN A 51 -4.36 3.33 -1.26
C GLN A 51 -4.42 1.99 -2.00
N ALA A 52 -3.47 1.08 -1.75
CA ALA A 52 -3.45 -0.25 -2.35
C ALA A 52 -4.71 -1.05 -2.00
N LYS A 53 -5.12 -1.04 -0.73
CA LYS A 53 -6.31 -1.75 -0.25
C LYS A 53 -7.58 -1.23 -0.91
N ALA A 54 -7.71 0.10 -1.07
CA ALA A 54 -8.86 0.68 -1.75
C ALA A 54 -9.00 0.19 -3.20
N ILE A 55 -7.87 0.04 -3.92
CA ILE A 55 -7.89 -0.49 -5.30
C ILE A 55 -8.20 -1.99 -5.29
N PHE A 56 -7.57 -2.80 -4.42
CA PHE A 56 -7.86 -4.23 -4.34
C PHE A 56 -9.34 -4.51 -4.05
N SER A 57 -9.98 -3.72 -3.19
CA SER A 57 -11.41 -3.84 -2.91
C SER A 57 -12.31 -3.62 -4.12
N LEU A 58 -11.87 -2.88 -5.15
CA LEU A 58 -12.63 -2.72 -6.40
C LEU A 58 -12.65 -3.99 -7.25
N TYR A 59 -11.66 -4.86 -7.13
CA TYR A 59 -11.51 -6.07 -7.95
C TYR A 59 -11.88 -7.35 -7.21
N TYR A 60 -11.45 -7.47 -5.96
CA TYR A 60 -11.64 -8.65 -5.13
C TYR A 60 -12.76 -8.48 -4.10
N GLY A 61 -13.30 -7.28 -3.94
CA GLY A 61 -14.42 -7.02 -3.03
C GLY A 61 -14.08 -7.34 -1.56
N PRO A 62 -15.01 -7.96 -0.81
CA PRO A 62 -14.75 -8.36 0.58
C PRO A 62 -13.75 -9.51 0.71
N ASP A 63 -13.44 -10.23 -0.38
CA ASP A 63 -12.55 -11.38 -0.39
C ASP A 63 -11.05 -11.02 -0.51
N VAL A 64 -10.68 -9.74 -0.49
CA VAL A 64 -9.27 -9.29 -0.63
C VAL A 64 -8.35 -10.05 0.34
N GLU A 65 -8.73 -10.15 1.61
CA GLU A 65 -7.90 -10.76 2.65
C GLU A 65 -7.79 -12.29 2.46
N ARG A 66 -8.83 -12.92 1.90
CA ARG A 66 -8.85 -14.35 1.55
C ARG A 66 -8.00 -14.67 0.31
N ILE A 67 -8.06 -13.82 -0.71
CA ILE A 67 -7.36 -14.01 -2.00
C ILE A 67 -5.89 -13.58 -1.89
N LEU A 68 -5.62 -12.52 -1.11
CA LEU A 68 -4.30 -11.93 -0.92
C LEU A 68 -3.93 -11.95 0.57
N PRO A 69 -3.60 -13.12 1.14
CA PRO A 69 -3.34 -13.26 2.58
C PRO A 69 -2.19 -12.38 3.10
N TYR A 70 -1.28 -11.96 2.22
CA TYR A 70 -0.22 -11.01 2.55
C TYR A 70 -0.75 -9.60 2.91
N VAL A 71 -1.93 -9.21 2.42
CA VAL A 71 -2.55 -7.90 2.73
C VAL A 71 -2.86 -7.81 4.22
N ASP A 72 -3.29 -8.89 4.84
CA ASP A 72 -3.54 -8.96 6.30
C ASP A 72 -2.26 -8.89 7.11
N ALA A 73 -1.21 -9.58 6.67
CA ALA A 73 0.09 -9.51 7.32
C ALA A 73 0.62 -8.07 7.29
N LEU A 74 0.56 -7.41 6.13
CA LEU A 74 0.99 -6.02 5.99
C LEU A 74 0.14 -5.07 6.82
N LYS A 75 -1.19 -5.24 6.85
CA LYS A 75 -2.11 -4.47 7.72
C LYS A 75 -1.64 -4.47 9.17
N ARG A 76 -1.31 -5.64 9.72
CA ARG A 76 -0.79 -5.76 11.10
C ARG A 76 0.54 -5.02 11.26
N THR A 77 1.45 -5.19 10.30
CA THR A 77 2.78 -4.55 10.33
C THR A 77 2.68 -3.03 10.29
N VAL A 78 1.88 -2.46 9.38
CA VAL A 78 1.71 -1.00 9.26
C VAL A 78 0.96 -0.42 10.47
N SER A 79 0.02 -1.17 11.06
CA SER A 79 -0.71 -0.75 12.27
C SER A 79 0.08 -0.88 13.58
N GLY A 80 1.34 -1.33 13.54
CA GLY A 80 2.16 -1.49 14.75
C GLY A 80 1.83 -2.74 15.56
N GLY A 81 1.01 -3.65 15.03
CA GLY A 81 0.67 -4.93 15.64
C GLY A 81 1.79 -5.95 15.49
N PHE A 82 3.00 -5.65 15.98
CA PHE A 82 4.02 -6.67 16.21
C PHE A 82 3.94 -7.07 17.69
N ILE A 83 3.13 -8.07 17.98
CA ILE A 83 3.19 -8.78 19.26
C ILE A 83 4.26 -9.86 19.08
N GLY A 84 5.50 -9.52 19.46
CA GLY A 84 6.56 -10.47 19.77
C GLY A 84 7.54 -10.83 18.64
N ALA A 85 8.80 -10.54 18.91
CA ALA A 85 9.80 -11.60 18.97
C ALA A 85 10.41 -11.56 20.39
N PRO A 86 10.67 -12.72 21.04
CA PRO A 86 11.40 -12.79 22.30
C PRO A 86 12.86 -12.36 22.17
#